data_AF-A0A7C7QMC9-F1
#
_entry.id   AF-A0A7C7QMC9-F1
#
_cell.length_a   1.000
_cell.length_b   1.000
_cell.length_c   1.000
_cell.angle_alpha   90.00
_cell.angle_beta   90.00
_cell.angle_gamma   90.00
#
_symmetry.space_group_name_H-M   'P 1'
#
loop_
_entity.id
_entity.type
_entity.pdbx_description
1 polymer ?
#
loop_
_entity_poly.entity_id
_entity_poly.type
_entity_poly.pdbx_seq_one_letter_code
_entity_poly.pdbx_strand_id
1 'polypeptide(L)'
;MMQQDEPDTYVIAGGENHSVREFVQRAFEVIGIELEWEGKGVKEKGIDKRSGKVLVEISPDFYRPAEVNTLLGNYSKAKAKLGWQPKTSFEELVRIMVEKDLERERKRTR
;
A
#
# COMPACT_ATOMS: atom_id res chain seq x y z
N MET A 1 -3.21 24.40 -5.06
CA MET A 1 -2.14 24.53 -4.05
C MET A 1 -1.28 25.76 -4.30
N MET A 2 -0.74 26.00 -5.50
CA MET A 2 0.04 27.21 -5.83
C MET A 2 -0.80 28.45 -6.23
N GLN A 3 -2.10 28.41 -5.99
CA GLN A 3 -3.07 29.42 -6.47
C GLN A 3 -3.70 30.17 -5.28
N GLN A 4 -2.95 30.34 -4.20
CA GLN A 4 -3.39 31.05 -3.00
C GLN A 4 -2.66 32.38 -2.94
N ASP A 5 -3.32 33.39 -2.37
CA ASP A 5 -2.75 34.73 -2.26
C ASP A 5 -1.54 34.78 -1.32
N GLU A 6 -1.57 33.98 -0.25
CA GLU A 6 -0.52 33.93 0.77
C GLU A 6 0.13 32.53 0.87
N PRO A 7 1.46 32.45 1.06
CA PRO A 7 2.15 31.18 1.26
C PRO A 7 1.77 30.56 2.62
N ASP A 8 1.57 29.25 2.63
CA ASP A 8 1.24 28.50 3.85
C ASP A 8 1.65 27.02 3.69
N THR A 9 1.73 26.31 4.81
CA THR A 9 2.14 24.90 4.88
C THR A 9 0.93 23.99 5.12
N TYR A 10 0.86 22.89 4.39
CA TYR A 10 -0.26 21.96 4.42
C TYR A 10 0.22 20.50 4.52
N VAL A 11 -0.51 19.69 5.29
CA VAL A 11 -0.35 18.23 5.29
C VAL A 11 -1.24 17.66 4.19
N ILE A 12 -0.64 16.87 3.30
CA ILE A 12 -1.31 16.16 2.21
C ILE A 12 -1.20 14.66 2.48
N ALA A 13 -2.33 14.00 2.73
CA ALA A 13 -2.37 12.59 3.10
C ALA A 13 -3.72 11.96 2.73
N GLY A 14 -3.78 10.63 2.65
CA GLY A 14 -5.03 9.88 2.46
C GLY A 14 -5.96 9.92 3.68
N GLY A 15 -5.42 10.11 4.88
CA GLY A 15 -6.20 10.12 6.14
C GLY A 15 -6.60 8.74 6.65
N GLU A 16 -6.12 7.68 5.99
CA GLU A 16 -6.25 6.28 6.39
C GLU A 16 -4.86 5.68 6.61
N ASN A 17 -4.77 4.61 7.42
CA ASN A 17 -3.55 3.86 7.66
C ASN A 17 -3.84 2.37 7.43
N HIS A 18 -2.94 1.69 6.74
CA HIS A 18 -3.03 0.28 6.39
C HIS A 18 -1.71 -0.41 6.70
N SER A 19 -1.79 -1.67 7.12
CA SER A 19 -0.59 -2.47 7.32
C SER A 19 0.04 -2.91 5.99
N VAL A 20 1.35 -3.19 6.01
CA VAL A 20 2.03 -3.82 4.87
C VAL A 20 1.39 -5.17 4.52
N ARG A 21 0.91 -5.91 5.53
CA ARG A 21 0.17 -7.16 5.35
C ARG A 21 -1.09 -6.95 4.52
N GLU A 22 -1.92 -5.96 4.86
CA GLU A 22 -3.12 -5.63 4.08
C GLU A 22 -2.77 -5.29 2.64
N PHE A 23 -1.72 -4.50 2.41
CA PHE A 23 -1.29 -4.16 1.05
C PHE A 23 -0.95 -5.42 0.24
N VAL A 24 -0.18 -6.34 0.83
CA VAL A 24 0.18 -7.61 0.18
C VAL A 24 -1.06 -8.45 -0.10
N GLN A 25 -1.98 -8.59 0.88
CA GLN A 25 -3.23 -9.34 0.68
C GLN A 25 -4.06 -8.76 -0.47
N ARG A 26 -4.30 -7.44 -0.47
CA ARG A 26 -5.07 -6.78 -1.54
C ARG A 26 -4.40 -6.90 -2.90
N ALA A 27 -3.06 -6.87 -2.94
CA ALA A 27 -2.33 -7.04 -4.20
C ALA A 27 -2.52 -8.45 -4.79
N PHE A 28 -2.49 -9.50 -3.96
CA PHE A 28 -2.75 -10.88 -4.41
C PHE A 28 -4.23 -11.11 -4.75
N GLU A 29 -5.16 -10.48 -4.05
CA GLU A 29 -6.60 -10.53 -4.37
C GLU A 29 -6.89 -9.99 -5.78
N VAL A 30 -6.20 -8.94 -6.23
CA VAL A 30 -6.34 -8.39 -7.60
C VAL A 30 -6.07 -9.44 -8.69
N ILE A 31 -5.21 -10.42 -8.41
CA ILE A 31 -4.90 -11.53 -9.32
C ILE A 31 -5.61 -12.84 -8.95
N GLY A 32 -6.59 -12.78 -8.03
CA GLY A 32 -7.43 -13.91 -7.65
C GLY A 32 -6.73 -14.94 -6.75
N ILE A 33 -5.70 -14.52 -6.01
CA ILE A 33 -5.00 -15.36 -5.03
C ILE A 33 -5.42 -14.94 -3.62
N GLU A 34 -5.91 -15.91 -2.85
CA GLU A 34 -6.23 -15.73 -1.43
C GLU A 34 -5.03 -16.19 -0.59
N LEU A 35 -4.42 -15.27 0.16
CA LEU A 35 -3.31 -15.58 1.05
C LEU A 35 -3.80 -15.97 2.45
N GLU A 36 -3.28 -17.09 2.94
CA GLU A 36 -3.34 -17.52 4.33
C GLU A 36 -1.99 -17.26 5.00
N TRP A 37 -2.02 -16.68 6.21
CA TRP A 37 -0.81 -16.35 6.95
C TRP A 37 -0.56 -17.37 8.05
N GLU A 38 0.60 -18.00 8.02
CA GLU A 38 1.02 -18.98 9.02
C GLU A 38 2.36 -18.59 9.65
N GLY A 39 2.53 -18.88 10.94
CA GLY A 39 3.73 -18.52 11.69
C GLY A 39 3.66 -17.13 12.34
N LYS A 40 4.79 -16.65 12.86
CA LYS A 40 4.91 -15.35 13.55
C LYS A 40 6.30 -14.75 13.36
N GLY A 41 6.38 -13.42 13.28
CA GLY A 41 7.63 -12.68 13.13
C GLY A 41 8.40 -13.14 11.90
N VAL A 42 9.71 -13.32 11.99
CA VAL A 42 10.56 -13.77 10.86
C VAL A 42 10.15 -15.14 10.29
N LYS A 43 9.45 -15.98 11.08
CA LYS A 43 8.97 -17.30 10.62
C LYS A 43 7.61 -17.24 9.93
N GLU A 44 7.02 -16.06 9.81
CA GLU A 44 5.74 -15.89 9.16
C GLU A 44 5.84 -16.03 7.64
N LYS A 45 4.82 -16.68 7.05
CA LYS A 45 4.72 -16.95 5.63
C LYS A 45 3.32 -16.64 5.12
N GLY A 46 3.24 -16.13 3.89
CA GLY A 46 2.00 -16.00 3.14
C GLY A 46 1.88 -17.15 2.16
N ILE A 47 0.85 -17.98 2.33
CA ILE A 47 0.61 -19.21 1.58
C ILE A 47 -0.63 -19.01 0.71
N ASP A 48 -0.56 -19.38 -0.57
CA ASP A 48 -1.75 -19.43 -1.42
C ASP A 48 -2.65 -20.57 -0.97
N LYS A 49 -3.85 -20.22 -0.51
CA LYS A 49 -4.85 -21.17 -0.01
C LYS A 49 -5.26 -22.22 -1.04
N ARG A 50 -5.19 -21.91 -2.33
CA ARG A 50 -5.57 -22.84 -3.41
C ARG A 50 -4.47 -23.85 -3.72
N SER A 51 -3.23 -23.38 -3.84
CA SER A 51 -2.11 -24.22 -4.29
C SER A 51 -1.24 -24.77 -3.15
N GLY A 52 -1.38 -24.24 -1.93
CA GLY A 52 -0.50 -24.54 -0.80
C GLY A 52 0.93 -24.01 -0.95
N LYS A 53 1.20 -23.19 -1.98
CA LYS A 53 2.53 -22.65 -2.23
C LYS A 53 2.80 -21.45 -1.34
N VAL A 54 4.01 -21.39 -0.79
CA VAL A 54 4.52 -20.18 -0.12
C VAL A 54 4.81 -19.13 -1.19
N LEU A 55 4.15 -17.98 -1.10
CA LEU A 55 4.32 -16.84 -2.02
C LEU A 55 5.02 -15.65 -1.35
N VAL A 56 5.00 -15.57 -0.02
CA VAL A 56 5.59 -14.48 0.75
C VAL A 56 6.36 -15.05 1.94
N GLU A 57 7.58 -14.59 2.16
CA GLU A 57 8.41 -14.90 3.32
C GLU A 57 9.02 -13.62 3.88
N ILE A 58 9.32 -13.62 5.18
CA ILE A 58 9.93 -12.47 5.86
C ILE A 58 11.44 -12.69 5.98
N SER A 59 12.23 -11.78 5.38
CA SER A 59 13.68 -11.75 5.59
C SER A 59 14.07 -10.66 6.59
N PRO A 60 14.89 -10.96 7.62
CA PRO A 60 15.45 -9.97 8.53
C PRO A 60 16.27 -8.89 7.83
N ASP A 61 16.80 -9.16 6.64
CA ASP A 61 17.65 -8.22 5.90
C ASP A 61 16.90 -6.94 5.49
N PHE A 62 15.56 -6.98 5.44
CA PHE A 62 14.72 -5.83 5.14
C PHE A 62 14.28 -5.02 6.37
N TYR A 63 14.69 -5.43 7.58
CA TYR A 63 14.35 -4.73 8.82
C TYR A 63 15.24 -3.50 8.98
N ARG A 64 14.65 -2.40 9.44
CA ARG A 64 15.40 -1.18 9.72
C ARG A 64 15.74 -1.09 11.21
N PRO A 65 16.97 -0.69 11.59
CA PRO A 65 17.33 -0.46 12.99
C PRO A 65 16.45 0.57 13.72
N ALA A 66 15.91 1.53 12.97
CA ALA A 66 14.94 2.50 13.47
C ALA A 66 13.66 2.38 12.63
N GLU A 67 12.60 1.85 13.25
CA GLU A 67 11.31 1.64 12.59
C GLU A 67 10.34 2.78 12.92
N VAL A 68 9.58 3.22 11.93
CA VAL A 68 8.48 4.17 12.12
C VAL A 68 7.19 3.37 12.15
N ASN A 69 6.64 3.18 13.35
CA ASN A 69 5.52 2.25 13.54
C ASN A 69 4.20 2.71 12.88
N THR A 70 3.96 4.02 12.78
CA THR A 70 2.69 4.56 12.30
C THR A 70 2.89 5.93 11.66
N LEU A 71 2.30 6.12 10.48
CA LEU A 71 2.15 7.44 9.86
C LEU A 71 0.68 7.65 9.51
N LEU A 72 0.04 8.62 10.16
CA LEU A 72 -1.34 9.01 9.88
C LEU A 72 -1.41 10.53 9.71
N GLY A 73 -1.55 10.97 8.46
CA GLY A 73 -1.62 12.40 8.13
C GLY A 73 -3.04 12.94 8.25
N ASN A 74 -3.18 14.11 8.87
CA ASN A 74 -4.45 14.85 8.95
C ASN A 74 -4.46 16.01 7.93
N TYR A 75 -5.28 15.90 6.89
CA TYR A 75 -5.39 16.90 5.81
C TYR A 75 -6.52 17.92 6.00
N SER A 76 -7.13 18.02 7.18
CA SER A 76 -8.26 18.92 7.48
C SER A 76 -8.00 20.38 7.07
N LYS A 77 -6.79 20.90 7.32
CA LYS A 77 -6.38 22.25 6.89
C LYS A 77 -6.42 22.41 5.37
N ALA A 78 -5.91 21.43 4.63
CA ALA A 78 -5.90 21.44 3.16
C ALA A 78 -7.33 21.35 2.60
N LYS A 79 -8.21 20.56 3.23
CA LYS A 79 -9.63 20.48 2.87
C LYS A 79 -10.33 21.82 3.06
N ALA A 80 -10.15 22.45 4.23
CA ALA A 80 -10.83 23.69 4.58
C ALA A 80 -10.38 24.88 3.71
N LYS A 81 -9.06 25.06 3.53
CA LYS A 81 -8.52 26.22 2.79
C LYS A 81 -8.44 26.02 1.28
N LEU A 82 -8.17 24.80 0.82
CA LEU A 82 -7.88 24.52 -0.59
C LEU A 82 -8.98 23.72 -1.28
N GLY A 83 -10.01 23.27 -0.55
CA GLY A 83 -11.00 22.31 -1.06
C GLY A 83 -10.39 20.96 -1.44
N TRP A 84 -9.14 20.69 -1.00
CA TRP A 84 -8.41 19.51 -1.42
C TRP A 84 -8.82 18.29 -0.60
N GLN A 85 -8.99 17.15 -1.27
CA GLN A 85 -9.21 15.85 -0.65
C GLN A 85 -8.65 14.75 -1.56
N PRO A 86 -8.20 13.61 -0.99
CA PRO A 86 -7.78 12.46 -1.78
C PRO A 86 -8.96 11.95 -2.61
N LYS A 87 -8.68 11.53 -3.85
CA LYS A 87 -9.69 11.00 -4.78
C LYS A 87 -9.56 9.50 -5.03
N THR A 88 -8.38 8.95 -4.77
CA THR A 88 -8.04 7.55 -4.97
C THR A 88 -7.93 6.89 -3.60
N SER A 89 -8.69 5.81 -3.39
CA SER A 89 -8.62 5.03 -2.15
C SER A 89 -7.41 4.11 -2.14
N PHE A 90 -7.06 3.59 -0.96
CA PHE A 90 -6.06 2.53 -0.83
C PHE A 90 -6.30 1.33 -1.76
N GLU A 91 -7.52 0.78 -1.79
CA GLU A 91 -7.86 -0.38 -2.62
C GLU A 91 -7.72 -0.07 -4.12
N GLU A 92 -8.15 1.12 -4.55
CA GLU A 92 -8.00 1.55 -5.94
C GLU A 92 -6.53 1.72 -6.31
N LEU A 93 -5.72 2.30 -5.43
CA LEU A 93 -4.29 2.47 -5.65
C LEU A 93 -3.59 1.12 -5.83
N VAL A 94 -3.86 0.16 -4.95
CA VAL A 94 -3.31 -1.21 -5.04
C VAL A 94 -3.67 -1.83 -6.39
N ARG A 95 -4.94 -1.75 -6.80
CA ARG A 95 -5.40 -2.27 -8.08
C ARG A 95 -4.66 -1.63 -9.26
N ILE A 96 -4.57 -0.30 -9.30
CA ILE A 96 -3.87 0.44 -10.37
C ILE A 96 -2.41 -0.03 -10.50
N MET A 97 -1.72 -0.17 -9.36
CA MET A 97 -0.32 -0.59 -9.35
C MET A 97 -0.14 -2.00 -9.92
N VAL A 98 -0.90 -2.97 -9.41
CA VAL A 98 -0.80 -4.38 -9.83
C VAL A 98 -1.16 -4.54 -11.31
N GLU A 99 -2.27 -3.94 -11.76
CA GLU A 99 -2.69 -4.02 -13.17
C GLU A 99 -1.62 -3.46 -14.12
N LYS A 100 -0.97 -2.35 -13.74
CA LYS A 100 0.07 -1.73 -14.55
C LYS A 100 1.35 -2.56 -14.59
N ASP A 101 1.74 -3.19 -13.50
CA ASP A 101 2.90 -4.09 -13.50
C ASP A 101 2.63 -5.37 -14.30
N LEU A 102 1.42 -5.93 -14.23
CA LEU A 102 1.02 -7.04 -15.11
C LEU A 102 1.06 -6.66 -16.59
N GLU A 103 0.61 -5.45 -16.94
CA GLU A 103 0.70 -4.93 -18.30
C GLU A 103 2.16 -4.83 -18.77
N ARG A 104 3.05 -4.32 -17.91
CA ARG A 104 4.49 -4.17 -18.19
C ARG A 104 5.16 -5.52 -18.40
N GLU A 105 4.95 -6.48 -17.51
CA GLU A 105 5.58 -7.80 -17.61
C GLU A 105 5.08 -8.59 -18.82
N ARG A 106 3.78 -8.50 -19.16
CA ARG A 106 3.24 -9.11 -20.39
C ARG A 106 3.87 -8.56 -21.67
N LYS A 107 4.27 -7.29 -21.69
CA LYS A 107 4.97 -6.67 -22.83
C LYS A 107 6.43 -7.09 -22.90
N ARG A 108 7.07 -7.35 -21.75
CA ARG A 108 8.47 -7.77 -21.66
C ARG A 108 8.70 -9.22 -22.08
N THR A 109 7.71 -10.09 -21.85
CA THR A 109 7.76 -11.51 -22.25
C THR A 109 7.37 -11.76 -23.72
N ARG A 110 7.10 -10.70 -24.50
CA ARG A 110 6.88 -10.75 -25.95
C ARG A 110 8.09 -10.20 -26.69
#